data_AF-A0A7R7YEQ7-F1
#
_entry.id   AF-A0A7R7YEQ7-F1
#
_cell.length_a   1.000
_cell.length_b   1.000
_cell.length_c   1.000
_cell.angle_alpha   90.00
_cell.angle_beta   90.00
_cell.angle_gamma   90.00
#
_symmetry.space_group_name_H-M   'P 1'
#
loop_
_entity.id
_entity.type
_entity.pdbx_description
1 polymer ?
#
loop_
_entity_poly.entity_id
_entity_poly.type
_entity_poly.pdbx_seq_one_letter_code
_entity_poly.pdbx_strand_id
1 'polypeptide(L)'
;MNHRIPAVIAVLAAVALAGCVSSPRPVQVSAPPGLASSEALTWVRKDGQSGRANPALADQFAADRAACVRAPGDNAALREAESCMGQRGYALVPASQAAARAAQYRRMAGY
;
A
#
# COMPACT_ATOMS: atom_id res chain seq x y z
N MET A 1 -23.71 0.68 64.78
CA MET A 1 -23.87 -0.42 63.81
C MET A 1 -24.35 0.18 62.49
N ASN A 2 -23.54 -0.03 61.46
CA ASN A 2 -23.68 0.15 60.00
C ASN A 2 -25.02 0.64 59.40
N HIS A 3 -24.94 1.60 58.45
CA HIS A 3 -25.47 1.54 57.06
C HIS A 3 -24.98 2.79 56.27
N ARG A 4 -23.96 2.69 55.41
CA ARG A 4 -23.97 2.50 53.93
C ARG A 4 -24.55 3.67 53.08
N ILE A 5 -23.66 4.60 52.67
CA ILE A 5 -23.30 5.18 51.33
C ILE A 5 -24.22 4.83 50.11
N PRO A 6 -24.36 5.56 48.96
CA PRO A 6 -23.90 6.90 48.47
C PRO A 6 -24.94 7.75 47.68
N ALA A 7 -24.70 9.06 47.51
CA ALA A 7 -25.11 9.88 46.35
C ALA A 7 -24.12 11.08 46.33
N VAL A 8 -23.50 11.55 45.27
CA VAL A 8 -23.87 11.73 43.87
C VAL A 8 -22.57 11.76 43.06
N ILE A 9 -22.56 11.07 41.92
CA ILE A 9 -21.46 10.99 40.96
C ILE A 9 -21.39 12.33 40.20
N ALA A 10 -20.33 13.10 40.41
CA ALA A 10 -19.99 14.24 39.57
C ALA A 10 -19.27 13.71 38.32
N VAL A 11 -19.97 13.75 37.18
CA VAL A 11 -19.42 13.46 35.86
C VAL A 11 -18.49 14.60 35.48
N LEU A 12 -17.17 14.35 35.52
CA LEU A 12 -16.17 15.21 34.89
C LEU A 12 -15.76 14.59 33.56
N ALA A 13 -16.16 15.30 32.50
CA ALA A 13 -15.72 15.09 31.14
C ALA A 13 -14.29 15.60 30.92
N ALA A 14 -13.72 15.15 29.81
CA ALA A 14 -12.49 15.59 29.16
C ALA A 14 -11.17 15.01 29.73
N VAL A 15 -10.50 14.16 28.95
CA VAL A 15 -9.44 14.55 28.00
C VAL A 15 -8.94 13.24 27.36
N ALA A 16 -9.35 12.97 26.13
CA ALA A 16 -8.76 11.90 25.32
C ALA A 16 -7.64 12.50 24.47
N LEU A 17 -6.47 12.68 25.08
CA LEU A 17 -5.22 12.96 24.37
C LEU A 17 -4.29 11.77 24.51
N ALA A 18 -3.92 11.24 23.35
CA ALA A 18 -2.66 10.57 23.04
C ALA A 18 -2.21 9.37 23.90
N GLY A 19 -2.09 8.21 23.24
CA GLY A 19 -1.21 7.14 23.69
C GLY A 19 -1.77 5.74 23.46
N CYS A 20 -1.84 5.29 22.21
CA CYS A 20 -1.79 3.85 21.96
C CYS A 20 -0.38 3.39 22.34
N VAL A 21 -0.23 3.01 23.61
CA VAL A 21 0.96 2.39 24.18
C VAL A 21 1.28 1.11 23.40
N SER A 22 2.46 1.11 22.80
CA SER A 22 3.07 -0.07 22.19
C SER A 22 3.21 -1.16 23.25
N SER A 23 2.40 -2.21 23.14
CA SER A 23 2.64 -3.48 23.82
C SER A 23 3.59 -4.34 22.98
N PRO A 24 4.76 -4.76 23.50
CA PRO A 24 5.63 -5.69 22.81
C PRO A 24 5.11 -7.11 23.05
N ARG A 25 4.33 -7.65 22.11
CA ARG A 25 4.20 -9.09 21.97
C ARG A 25 5.24 -9.55 20.94
N PRO A 26 6.22 -10.38 21.31
CA PRO A 26 7.06 -11.05 20.33
C PRO A 26 6.23 -12.19 19.75
N VAL A 27 5.33 -11.86 18.82
CA VAL A 27 4.83 -12.88 17.90
C VAL A 27 5.90 -12.96 16.82
N GLN A 28 6.86 -13.86 17.03
CA GLN A 28 7.70 -14.34 15.95
C GLN A 28 6.77 -14.99 14.92
N VAL A 29 6.33 -14.19 13.95
CA VAL A 29 5.75 -14.72 12.73
C VAL A 29 6.94 -15.29 11.96
N SER A 30 7.20 -16.57 12.17
CA SER A 30 8.02 -17.37 11.28
C SER A 30 7.43 -17.22 9.89
N ALA A 31 8.04 -16.37 9.05
CA ALA A 31 7.77 -16.40 7.63
C ALA A 31 8.07 -17.83 7.16
N PRO A 32 7.11 -18.57 6.58
CA PRO A 32 7.43 -19.85 6.00
C PRO A 32 8.49 -19.62 4.91
N PRO A 33 9.66 -20.30 4.97
CA PRO A 33 10.61 -20.27 3.88
C PRO A 33 10.00 -21.11 2.75
N GLY A 34 9.22 -20.51 1.85
CA GLY A 34 8.62 -21.30 0.76
C GLY A 34 7.50 -20.74 -0.10
N LEU A 35 7.06 -19.48 0.04
CA LEU A 35 6.09 -18.89 -0.91
C LEU A 35 6.78 -17.89 -1.86
N ALA A 36 7.89 -18.31 -2.45
CA ALA A 36 8.40 -17.71 -3.68
C ALA A 36 7.82 -18.47 -4.88
N SER A 37 6.49 -18.43 -5.04
CA SER A 37 5.82 -19.04 -6.19
C SER A 37 4.72 -18.10 -6.66
N SER A 38 5.00 -17.37 -7.74
CA SER A 38 4.06 -16.49 -8.47
C SER A 38 3.38 -15.38 -7.65
N GLU A 39 4.14 -14.50 -7.00
CA GLU A 39 3.55 -13.23 -6.52
C GLU A 39 3.06 -12.40 -7.72
N ALA A 40 1.83 -11.89 -7.66
CA ALA A 40 1.26 -11.05 -8.71
C ALA A 40 2.12 -9.80 -8.94
N LEU A 41 2.41 -9.47 -10.20
CA LEU A 41 3.13 -8.24 -10.55
C LEU A 41 2.15 -7.12 -10.91
N THR A 42 2.56 -5.89 -10.66
CA THR A 42 1.79 -4.69 -10.98
C THR A 42 2.68 -3.54 -11.39
N TRP A 43 2.12 -2.58 -12.13
CA TRP A 43 2.83 -1.41 -12.62
C TRP A 43 2.70 -0.24 -11.64
N VAL A 44 3.82 0.41 -11.36
CA VAL A 44 3.88 1.64 -10.57
C VAL A 44 4.56 2.74 -11.39
N ARG A 45 4.02 3.96 -11.35
CA ARG A 45 4.64 5.12 -12.03
C ARG A 45 5.86 5.61 -11.26
N LYS A 46 6.95 5.87 -11.96
CA LYS A 46 8.23 6.34 -11.40
C LYS A 46 8.18 7.81 -10.94
N ASP A 47 7.18 8.57 -11.39
CA ASP A 47 6.92 9.94 -10.91
C ASP A 47 6.13 9.98 -9.58
N GLY A 48 5.77 8.81 -9.04
CA GLY A 48 5.08 8.69 -7.75
C GLY A 48 3.57 8.97 -7.80
N GLN A 49 3.05 9.47 -8.93
CA GLN A 49 1.62 9.72 -9.05
C GLN A 49 0.85 8.42 -9.33
N SER A 50 -0.44 8.40 -8.98
CA SER A 50 -1.30 7.22 -9.19
C SER A 50 -2.63 7.60 -9.81
N GLY A 51 -3.18 6.70 -10.64
CA GLY A 51 -4.52 6.83 -11.18
C GLY A 51 -5.65 6.71 -10.14
N ARG A 52 -5.36 6.29 -8.90
CA ARG A 52 -6.41 6.10 -7.86
C ARG A 52 -7.13 7.40 -7.49
N ALA A 53 -6.42 8.53 -7.54
CA ALA A 53 -6.96 9.85 -7.24
C ALA A 53 -6.98 10.79 -8.46
N ASN A 54 -6.63 10.28 -9.64
CA ASN A 54 -6.54 11.08 -10.86
C ASN A 54 -7.01 10.23 -12.07
N PRO A 55 -8.23 10.45 -12.59
CA PRO A 55 -8.79 9.64 -13.68
C PRO A 55 -7.97 9.74 -14.97
N ALA A 56 -7.39 10.90 -15.29
CA ALA A 56 -6.55 11.06 -16.48
C ALA A 56 -5.32 10.16 -16.45
N LEU A 57 -4.73 9.94 -15.26
CA LEU A 57 -3.61 9.00 -15.10
C LEU A 57 -4.05 7.54 -15.18
N ALA A 58 -5.30 7.23 -14.81
CA ALA A 58 -5.85 5.89 -14.99
C ALA A 58 -6.07 5.58 -16.48
N ASP A 59 -6.61 6.53 -17.25
CA ASP A 59 -6.80 6.42 -18.70
C ASP A 59 -5.45 6.30 -19.42
N GLN A 60 -4.48 7.13 -19.05
CA GLN A 60 -3.12 7.05 -19.58
C GLN A 60 -2.49 5.67 -19.34
N PHE A 61 -2.62 5.14 -18.12
CA PHE A 61 -2.13 3.80 -17.82
C PHE A 61 -2.83 2.71 -18.64
N ALA A 62 -4.14 2.83 -18.88
CA ALA A 62 -4.87 1.88 -19.72
C ALA A 62 -4.37 1.92 -21.17
N ALA A 63 -4.13 3.12 -21.73
CA ALA A 63 -3.57 3.30 -23.06
C ALA A 63 -2.14 2.75 -23.17
N ASP A 64 -1.27 3.05 -22.20
CA ASP A 64 0.10 2.56 -22.15
C ASP A 64 0.15 1.03 -22.05
N ARG A 65 -0.70 0.45 -21.20
CA ARG A 65 -0.81 -0.99 -21.04
C ARG A 65 -1.32 -1.66 -22.31
N ALA A 66 -2.32 -1.09 -22.98
CA ALA A 66 -2.83 -1.62 -24.25
C ALA A 66 -1.79 -1.56 -25.37
N ALA A 67 -0.93 -0.54 -25.36
CA ALA A 67 0.16 -0.41 -26.34
C ALA A 67 1.33 -1.38 -26.07
N CYS A 68 1.64 -1.68 -24.81
CA CYS A 68 2.83 -2.46 -24.44
C CYS A 68 2.56 -3.93 -24.09
N VAL A 69 1.39 -4.27 -23.53
CA VAL A 69 1.08 -5.60 -23.01
C VAL A 69 0.22 -6.37 -23.99
N ARG A 70 0.80 -7.38 -24.63
CA ARG A 70 0.12 -8.17 -25.68
C ARG A 70 -0.95 -9.12 -25.11
N ALA A 71 -0.69 -9.73 -23.95
CA ALA A 71 -1.59 -10.68 -23.30
C ALA A 71 -1.67 -10.38 -21.79
N PRO A 72 -2.61 -9.53 -21.32
CA PRO A 72 -2.72 -9.24 -19.90
C PRO A 72 -3.23 -10.48 -19.14
N GLY A 73 -2.64 -10.78 -17.99
CA GLY A 73 -3.13 -11.86 -17.12
C GLY A 73 -2.01 -12.61 -16.41
N ASP A 74 -0.86 -12.75 -17.08
CA ASP A 74 0.27 -13.51 -16.53
C ASP A 74 1.49 -12.64 -16.30
N ASN A 75 2.25 -12.99 -15.25
CA ASN A 75 3.51 -12.33 -14.93
C ASN A 75 4.55 -12.40 -16.07
N ALA A 76 4.48 -13.43 -16.93
CA ALA A 76 5.36 -13.57 -18.10
C ALA A 76 5.13 -12.42 -19.11
N ALA A 77 3.87 -12.19 -19.50
CA ALA A 77 3.51 -11.12 -20.42
C ALA A 77 3.80 -9.72 -19.83
N LEU A 78 3.65 -9.57 -18.51
CA LEU A 78 4.05 -8.33 -17.83
C LEU A 78 5.56 -8.09 -17.90
N ARG A 79 6.38 -9.13 -17.72
CA ARG A 79 7.85 -9.01 -17.84
C ARG A 79 8.31 -8.74 -19.27
N GLU A 80 7.67 -9.35 -20.27
CA GLU A 80 7.95 -9.04 -21.69
C GLU A 80 7.69 -7.56 -22.01
N ALA A 81 6.65 -6.98 -21.40
CA ALA A 81 6.30 -5.57 -21.57
C ALA A 81 7.15 -4.60 -20.73
N GLU A 82 8.06 -5.08 -19.88
CA GLU A 82 8.82 -4.24 -18.93
C GLU A 82 9.68 -3.18 -19.62
N SER A 83 10.31 -3.51 -20.74
CA SER A 83 11.08 -2.53 -21.50
C SER A 83 10.18 -1.41 -22.05
N CYS A 84 9.06 -1.77 -22.68
CA CYS A 84 8.10 -0.81 -23.26
C CYS A 84 7.47 0.09 -22.18
N MET A 85 6.97 -0.51 -21.11
CA MET A 85 6.40 0.21 -19.97
C MET A 85 7.47 1.03 -19.23
N GLY A 86 8.70 0.54 -19.18
CA GLY A 86 9.86 1.21 -18.60
C GLY A 86 10.19 2.54 -19.27
N GLN A 87 10.15 2.57 -20.61
CA GLN A 87 10.33 3.79 -21.42
C GLN A 87 9.20 4.80 -21.21
N ARG A 88 8.00 4.33 -20.84
CA ARG A 88 6.83 5.16 -20.52
C ARG A 88 6.79 5.62 -19.06
N GLY A 89 7.83 5.31 -18.28
CA GLY A 89 7.95 5.78 -16.89
C GLY A 89 7.30 4.87 -15.85
N TYR A 90 7.04 3.61 -16.17
CA TYR A 90 6.53 2.62 -15.21
C TYR A 90 7.63 1.68 -14.73
N ALA A 91 7.45 1.11 -13.55
CA ALA A 91 8.26 0.04 -13.00
C ALA A 91 7.35 -1.15 -12.68
N LEU A 92 7.79 -2.35 -13.05
CA LEU A 92 7.13 -3.59 -12.68
C LEU A 92 7.56 -3.98 -11.27
N VAL A 93 6.60 -4.20 -10.38
CA VAL A 93 6.88 -4.55 -8.98
C VAL A 93 5.94 -5.63 -8.49
N PRO A 94 6.32 -6.39 -7.45
CA PRO A 94 5.39 -7.27 -6.77
C PRO A 94 4.23 -6.47 -6.16
N ALA A 95 3.00 -6.99 -6.26
CA ALA A 95 1.79 -6.31 -5.85
C ALA A 95 1.81 -5.92 -4.36
N SER A 96 2.42 -6.74 -3.50
CA SER A 96 2.58 -6.43 -2.07
C SER A 96 3.45 -5.18 -1.84
N GLN A 97 4.38 -4.88 -2.75
CA GLN A 97 5.34 -3.79 -2.63
C GLN A 97 4.89 -2.51 -3.34
N ALA A 98 3.78 -2.55 -4.10
CA ALA A 98 3.36 -1.46 -4.95
C ALA A 98 3.16 -0.13 -4.20
N ALA A 99 2.51 -0.18 -3.03
CA ALA A 99 2.28 1.01 -2.21
C ALA A 99 3.59 1.59 -1.65
N ALA A 100 4.49 0.74 -1.16
CA ALA A 100 5.79 1.14 -0.65
C ALA A 100 6.66 1.74 -1.76
N ARG A 101 6.70 1.13 -2.93
CA ARG A 101 7.45 1.64 -4.08
C ARG A 101 6.89 2.95 -4.59
N ALA A 102 5.57 3.09 -4.68
CA ALA A 102 4.93 4.36 -5.05
C ALA A 102 5.27 5.48 -4.06
N ALA A 103 5.32 5.18 -2.75
CA ALA A 103 5.75 6.15 -1.75
C ALA A 103 7.22 6.55 -1.91
N GLN A 104 8.09 5.60 -2.25
CA GLN A 104 9.49 5.91 -2.57
C GLN A 104 9.61 6.84 -3.78
N TYR A 105 8.88 6.56 -4.87
CA TYR A 105 8.87 7.41 -6.05
C TYR A 105 8.37 8.82 -5.77
N ARG A 106 7.31 8.97 -4.94
CA ARG A 106 6.84 10.30 -4.51
C ARG A 106 7.92 11.11 -3.80
N ARG A 107 8.62 10.48 -2.85
CA ARG A 107 9.73 11.14 -2.13
C ARG A 107 10.84 11.61 -3.07
N MET A 108 11.18 10.81 -4.07
CA MET A 108 12.22 11.18 -5.06
C MET A 108 11.76 12.28 -6.02
N ALA A 109 10.47 12.33 -6.32
CA ALA A 109 9.86 13.35 -7.18
C ALA A 109 9.51 14.65 -6.43
N GLY A 110 9.67 14.69 -5.10
CA GLY A 110 9.39 15.88 -4.29
C GLY A 110 7.91 16.07 -3.93
N TYR A 111 7.11 15.01 -3.94
CA TYR A 111 5.70 14.99 -3.54
C TYR A 111 5.47 14.41 -2.14
#